data_AF-A0A3D8RBS1-F1
#
_entry.id   AF-A0A3D8RBS1-F1
#
_cell.length_a   1.000
_cell.length_b   1.000
_cell.length_c   1.000
_cell.angle_alpha   90.00
_cell.angle_beta   90.00
_cell.angle_gamma   90.00
#
_symmetry.space_group_name_H-M   'P 1'
#
loop_
_entity.id
_entity.type
_entity.pdbx_description
1 polymer ?
#
loop_
_entity_poly.entity_id
_entity_poly.type
_entity_poly.pdbx_seq_one_letter_code
_entity_poly.pdbx_strand_id
1 'polypeptide(L)'
;MPFSWKYRYSIVDEKDANDDDEAADSLLSSTSFHRLSNSISPKHLSIWTALNIVMFLVSLLLFSSWWYQTRWVRNAAYRQVSSYTPILDRLDLSPSLKKINGTFKTPPNPPFSRQMPNPVADEVWDEILIDRFIPVTRAEIIKLGKDPNTAVQLLDDDWGLGDDAYVAGLDVFHLLHCVDFLRRTAYRSYYNETPPLRATGKPRIAEFHINHCVDLLVQQLQCSGNVNLFTMHWVETEHFPSPDFSIHRQCPDFQAVWDWRLKNTLDPHRVKEVYGSGVKPEGIQQAPNLFALDY
;
A
#
# COMPACT_ATOMS: atom_id res chain seq x y z
N MET A 1 1.72 9.18 -18.66
CA MET A 1 0.85 9.26 -19.86
C MET A 1 -0.44 9.98 -19.46
N PRO A 2 -0.90 11.03 -20.17
CA PRO A 2 -2.17 11.67 -19.84
C PRO A 2 -3.34 10.98 -20.55
N PHE A 3 -4.40 10.67 -19.80
CA PHE A 3 -5.61 10.02 -20.30
C PHE A 3 -6.41 10.98 -21.20
N SER A 4 -6.65 10.56 -22.45
CA SER A 4 -7.54 11.21 -23.41
C SER A 4 -8.77 10.33 -23.64
N TRP A 5 -9.93 10.75 -23.14
CA TRP A 5 -11.20 10.07 -23.40
C TRP A 5 -11.82 10.61 -24.69
N LYS A 6 -11.82 9.80 -25.76
CA LYS A 6 -12.67 10.04 -26.94
C LYS A 6 -13.78 9.01 -26.96
N TYR A 7 -15.00 9.42 -26.64
CA TYR A 7 -16.19 8.60 -26.80
C TYR A 7 -16.55 8.49 -28.29
N ARG A 8 -16.80 7.26 -28.76
CA ARG A 8 -17.40 6.96 -30.06
C ARG A 8 -18.70 6.20 -29.77
N TYR A 9 -19.84 6.79 -30.12
CA TYR A 9 -21.11 6.06 -30.17
C TYR A 9 -21.27 5.46 -31.57
N SER A 10 -21.61 4.18 -31.64
CA SER A 10 -22.09 3.52 -32.86
C SER A 10 -23.60 3.33 -32.75
N ILE A 11 -24.33 3.89 -33.71
CA ILE A 11 -25.75 3.59 -33.93
C ILE A 11 -25.79 2.23 -34.64
N VAL A 12 -26.63 1.32 -34.15
CA VAL A 12 -26.92 0.04 -34.81
C VAL A 12 -28.19 0.27 -35.64
N ASP A 13 -28.08 0.08 -36.96
CA ASP A 13 -29.22 0.08 -37.86
C ASP A 13 -30.06 -1.19 -37.66
N GLU A 14 -31.36 -0.98 -37.46
CA GLU A 14 -32.38 -2.02 -37.37
C GLU A 14 -32.86 -2.33 -38.80
N LYS A 15 -32.36 -3.44 -39.38
CA LYS A 15 -32.92 -4.04 -40.58
C LYS A 15 -32.61 -5.53 -40.63
N ASP A 16 -33.68 -6.30 -40.56
CA ASP A 16 -33.94 -7.58 -41.24
C ASP A 16 -34.65 -8.55 -40.29
N ALA A 17 -35.96 -8.34 -40.15
CA ALA A 17 -36.89 -9.32 -39.62
C ALA A 17 -38.09 -9.39 -40.58
N ASN A 18 -37.93 -10.19 -41.63
CA ASN A 18 -39.00 -10.81 -42.41
C ASN A 18 -38.34 -11.79 -43.39
N ASP A 19 -38.40 -13.08 -43.08
CA ASP A 19 -38.95 -14.09 -43.99
C ASP A 19 -38.87 -15.50 -43.35
N ASP A 20 -39.84 -16.32 -43.75
CA ASP A 20 -39.91 -17.79 -43.64
C ASP A 20 -40.59 -18.43 -42.41
N ASP A 21 -41.85 -18.04 -42.20
CA ASP A 21 -42.88 -18.96 -41.69
C ASP A 21 -43.38 -19.87 -42.84
N GLU A 22 -42.66 -20.93 -43.20
CA GLU A 22 -43.23 -22.05 -44.01
C GLU A 22 -42.28 -23.26 -44.14
N ALA A 23 -41.89 -23.90 -43.03
CA ALA A 23 -41.19 -25.19 -43.08
C ALA A 23 -41.50 -26.13 -41.90
N ALA A 24 -42.63 -25.94 -41.21
CA ALA A 24 -42.95 -26.70 -40.00
C ALA A 24 -43.76 -28.00 -40.23
N ASP A 25 -44.35 -28.22 -41.41
CA ASP A 25 -45.32 -29.31 -41.62
C ASP A 25 -44.88 -30.47 -42.53
N SER A 26 -43.62 -30.51 -42.99
CA SER A 26 -43.12 -31.62 -43.84
C SER A 26 -42.08 -32.54 -43.21
N LEU A 27 -41.75 -32.39 -41.91
CA LEU A 27 -40.75 -33.23 -41.24
C LEU A 27 -41.34 -34.37 -40.39
N LEU A 28 -42.64 -34.62 -40.48
CA LEU A 28 -43.30 -35.76 -39.82
C LEU A 28 -43.48 -36.99 -40.73
N SER A 29 -42.66 -37.14 -41.77
CA SER A 29 -42.61 -38.40 -42.53
C SER A 29 -41.31 -39.17 -42.24
N SER A 30 -41.49 -40.30 -41.57
CA SER A 30 -40.59 -41.45 -41.44
C SER A 30 -39.08 -41.16 -41.35
N THR A 31 -38.62 -40.78 -40.16
CA THR A 31 -37.30 -41.24 -39.71
C THR A 31 -37.50 -42.30 -38.65
N SER A 32 -37.27 -43.56 -39.04
CA SER A 32 -37.03 -44.61 -38.06
C SER A 32 -35.83 -44.19 -37.22
N PHE A 33 -36.07 -43.67 -36.02
CA PHE A 33 -35.02 -43.56 -35.02
C PHE A 33 -34.56 -44.98 -34.68
N HIS A 34 -33.55 -45.46 -35.40
CA HIS A 34 -32.66 -46.47 -34.83
C HIS A 34 -32.15 -45.86 -33.53
N ARG A 35 -32.70 -46.30 -32.39
CA ARG A 35 -32.05 -46.12 -31.09
C ARG A 35 -30.70 -46.82 -31.22
N LEU A 36 -29.66 -46.06 -31.57
CA LEU A 36 -28.30 -46.40 -31.24
C LEU A 36 -28.24 -46.39 -29.71
N SER A 37 -28.64 -47.51 -29.12
CA SER A 37 -28.37 -47.80 -27.71
C SER A 37 -26.87 -48.06 -27.62
N ASN A 38 -26.09 -46.99 -27.59
CA ASN A 38 -24.72 -47.06 -27.10
C ASN A 38 -24.83 -47.39 -25.62
N SER A 39 -24.88 -48.68 -25.30
CA SER A 39 -24.79 -49.17 -23.92
C SER A 39 -23.41 -48.82 -23.40
N ILE A 40 -23.30 -47.66 -22.75
CA ILE A 40 -22.09 -47.27 -22.03
C ILE A 40 -21.89 -48.33 -20.96
N SER A 41 -20.79 -49.08 -21.05
CA SER A 41 -20.53 -50.16 -20.09
C SER A 41 -20.50 -49.59 -18.66
N PRO A 42 -21.06 -50.30 -17.66
CA PRO A 42 -21.12 -49.83 -16.28
C PRO A 42 -19.73 -49.50 -15.71
N LYS A 43 -18.67 -50.12 -16.24
CA LYS A 43 -17.27 -49.79 -15.90
C LYS A 43 -16.89 -48.37 -16.36
N HIS A 44 -17.28 -47.97 -17.57
CA HIS A 44 -17.05 -46.62 -18.05
C HIS A 44 -17.85 -45.60 -17.23
N LEU A 45 -19.10 -45.92 -16.86
CA LEU A 45 -19.90 -45.06 -16.00
C LEU A 45 -19.26 -44.88 -14.61
N SER A 46 -18.79 -45.95 -13.96
CA SER A 46 -18.07 -45.87 -12.69
C SER A 46 -16.76 -45.06 -12.79
N ILE A 47 -16.00 -45.22 -13.88
CA ILE A 47 -14.79 -44.43 -14.13
C ILE A 47 -15.13 -42.95 -14.29
N TRP A 48 -16.14 -42.60 -15.09
CA TRP A 48 -16.58 -41.21 -15.25
C TRP A 48 -17.08 -40.60 -13.94
N THR A 49 -17.84 -41.36 -13.15
CA THR A 49 -18.28 -40.90 -11.82
C THR A 49 -17.09 -40.67 -10.89
N ALA A 50 -16.12 -41.58 -10.84
CA ALA A 50 -14.91 -41.41 -10.04
C ALA A 50 -14.10 -40.18 -10.49
N LEU A 51 -13.92 -39.97 -11.79
CA LEU A 51 -13.25 -38.78 -12.33
C LEU A 51 -13.98 -37.48 -11.98
N ASN A 52 -15.31 -37.46 -12.05
CA ASN A 52 -16.11 -36.29 -11.65
C ASN A 52 -15.98 -36.01 -10.15
N ILE A 53 -15.98 -37.04 -9.30
CA ILE A 53 -15.75 -36.88 -7.86
C ILE A 53 -14.37 -36.29 -7.60
N VAL A 54 -13.32 -36.81 -8.24
CA VAL A 54 -11.95 -36.28 -8.10
C VAL A 54 -11.88 -34.82 -8.56
N MET A 55 -12.47 -34.49 -9.71
CA MET A 55 -12.51 -33.11 -10.23
C MET A 55 -13.27 -32.17 -9.29
N PHE A 56 -14.39 -32.62 -8.71
CA PHE A 56 -15.16 -31.86 -7.73
C PHE A 56 -14.34 -31.60 -6.46
N LEU A 57 -13.66 -32.61 -5.92
CA LEU A 57 -12.83 -32.47 -4.73
C LEU A 57 -11.64 -31.51 -4.96
N VAL A 58 -10.99 -31.59 -6.13
CA VAL A 58 -9.93 -30.64 -6.51
C VAL A 58 -10.48 -29.23 -6.63
N SER A 59 -11.63 -29.06 -7.29
CA SER A 59 -12.30 -27.75 -7.42
C SER A 59 -12.66 -27.16 -6.05
N LEU A 60 -13.17 -27.99 -5.13
CA LEU A 60 -13.51 -27.58 -3.78
C LEU A 60 -12.26 -27.17 -3.00
N LEU A 61 -11.17 -27.94 -3.07
CA LEU A 61 -9.90 -27.60 -2.43
C LEU A 61 -9.33 -26.27 -2.95
N LEU A 62 -9.34 -26.06 -4.27
CA LEU A 62 -8.89 -24.83 -4.89
C LEU A 62 -9.77 -23.64 -4.46
N PHE A 63 -11.09 -23.80 -4.46
CA PHE A 63 -12.02 -22.77 -4.01
C PHE A 63 -11.84 -22.45 -2.52
N SER A 64 -11.74 -23.46 -1.66
CA SER A 64 -11.51 -23.27 -0.23
C SER A 64 -10.17 -22.60 0.06
N SER A 65 -9.10 -22.98 -0.65
CA SER A 65 -7.80 -22.33 -0.55
C SER A 65 -7.87 -20.87 -0.99
N TRP A 66 -8.45 -20.61 -2.17
CA TRP A 66 -8.65 -19.24 -2.66
C TRP A 66 -9.49 -18.39 -1.69
N TRP A 67 -10.59 -18.95 -1.17
CA TRP A 67 -11.45 -18.27 -0.21
C TRP A 67 -10.70 -17.92 1.07
N TYR A 68 -9.95 -18.88 1.62
CA TYR A 68 -9.11 -18.68 2.81
C TYR A 68 -8.08 -17.57 2.57
N GLN A 69 -7.32 -17.65 1.48
CA GLN A 69 -6.28 -16.70 1.11
C GLN A 69 -6.82 -15.29 0.82
N THR A 70 -8.08 -15.18 0.39
CA THR A 70 -8.68 -13.89 0.04
C THR A 70 -9.41 -13.25 1.21
N ARG A 71 -9.93 -14.04 2.17
CA ARG A 71 -10.85 -13.55 3.21
C ARG A 71 -10.36 -13.73 4.64
N TRP A 72 -9.62 -14.79 4.93
CA TRP A 72 -9.33 -15.20 6.32
C TRP A 72 -7.86 -15.07 6.71
N VAL A 73 -6.98 -14.83 5.75
CA VAL A 73 -5.61 -14.44 6.08
C VAL A 73 -5.58 -13.09 6.77
N ARG A 74 -4.61 -12.93 7.67
CA ARG A 74 -4.35 -11.67 8.37
C ARG A 74 -4.21 -10.54 7.36
N ASN A 75 -4.90 -9.43 7.63
CA ASN A 75 -4.92 -8.24 6.77
C ASN A 75 -5.39 -8.51 5.33
N ALA A 76 -6.26 -9.50 5.10
CA ALA A 76 -6.80 -9.84 3.78
C ALA A 76 -7.24 -8.62 2.93
N ALA A 77 -7.96 -7.66 3.52
CA ALA A 77 -8.39 -6.44 2.82
C ALA A 77 -7.21 -5.55 2.40
N TYR A 78 -6.21 -5.36 3.28
CA TYR A 78 -5.02 -4.57 2.95
C TYR A 78 -4.16 -5.25 1.89
N ARG A 79 -4.05 -6.58 1.89
CA ARG A 79 -3.31 -7.33 0.86
C ARG A 79 -3.87 -7.16 -0.55
N GLN A 80 -5.14 -6.76 -0.69
CA GLN A 80 -5.74 -6.48 -2.01
C GLN A 80 -5.36 -5.09 -2.56
N VAL A 81 -4.94 -4.17 -1.70
CA VAL A 81 -4.70 -2.75 -2.04
C VAL A 81 -3.29 -2.29 -1.64
N SER A 82 -2.39 -3.22 -1.34
CA SER A 82 -1.02 -2.92 -0.94
C SER A 82 -0.05 -3.88 -1.61
N SER A 83 1.15 -3.40 -1.91
CA SER A 83 2.26 -4.26 -2.28
C SER A 83 2.61 -5.21 -1.13
N TYR A 84 3.37 -6.26 -1.44
CA TYR A 84 3.87 -7.14 -0.38
C TYR A 84 4.68 -6.33 0.63
N THR A 85 4.43 -6.59 1.91
CA THR A 85 5.29 -6.15 3.01
C THR A 85 5.19 -7.17 4.14
N PRO A 86 6.31 -7.52 4.80
CA PRO A 86 6.31 -8.53 5.87
C PRO A 86 5.46 -8.09 7.08
N ILE A 87 5.18 -6.80 7.22
CA ILE A 87 4.31 -6.27 8.28
C ILE A 87 2.91 -6.85 8.21
N LEU A 88 2.38 -7.11 7.01
CA LEU A 88 1.05 -7.72 6.86
C LEU A 88 0.99 -9.15 7.40
N ASP A 89 2.14 -9.83 7.50
CA ASP A 89 2.28 -11.14 8.12
C ASP A 89 2.51 -11.03 9.64
N ARG A 90 3.20 -9.99 10.11
CA ARG A 90 3.67 -9.84 11.50
C ARG A 90 2.71 -9.10 12.44
N LEU A 91 1.90 -8.17 11.92
CA LEU A 91 1.03 -7.29 12.71
C LEU A 91 -0.40 -7.31 12.14
N ASP A 92 -1.41 -7.42 13.01
CA ASP A 92 -2.80 -7.19 12.62
C ASP A 92 -3.09 -5.69 12.67
N LEU A 93 -3.50 -5.10 11.54
CA LEU A 93 -3.77 -3.66 11.44
C LEU A 93 -5.15 -3.27 11.96
N SER A 94 -6.03 -4.23 12.24
CA SER A 94 -7.31 -4.07 12.94
C SER A 94 -8.06 -2.77 12.57
N PRO A 95 -8.50 -2.64 11.31
CA PRO A 95 -9.03 -1.38 10.81
C PRO A 95 -10.31 -0.96 11.53
N SER A 96 -10.43 0.32 11.86
CA SER A 96 -11.60 0.89 12.52
C SER A 96 -12.08 2.18 11.85
N LEU A 97 -13.38 2.45 11.95
CA LEU A 97 -13.95 3.71 11.50
C LEU A 97 -13.56 4.81 12.47
N LYS A 98 -12.77 5.79 12.02
CA LYS A 98 -12.33 6.94 12.80
C LYS A 98 -12.91 8.22 12.21
N LYS A 99 -13.45 9.10 13.06
CA LYS A 99 -13.83 10.45 12.65
C LYS A 99 -12.57 11.32 12.63
N ILE A 100 -12.21 11.82 11.45
CA ILE A 100 -11.14 12.80 11.30
C ILE A 100 -11.64 14.14 11.83
N ASN A 101 -10.85 14.81 12.66
CA ASN A 101 -11.14 16.18 13.09
C ASN A 101 -10.55 17.17 12.07
N GLY A 102 -11.41 17.64 11.17
CA GLY A 102 -11.06 18.60 10.13
C GLY A 102 -11.41 20.04 10.47
N THR A 103 -11.79 20.34 11.73
CA THR A 103 -12.18 21.70 12.13
C THR A 103 -11.02 22.67 11.94
N PHE A 104 -11.23 23.70 11.12
CA PHE A 104 -10.20 24.69 10.78
C PHE A 104 -9.66 25.42 12.02
N LYS A 105 -10.54 25.90 12.89
CA LYS A 105 -10.15 26.54 14.16
C LYS A 105 -9.47 25.52 15.07
N THR A 106 -8.35 25.92 15.67
CA THR A 106 -7.60 25.08 16.61
C THR A 106 -8.44 24.87 17.87
N PRO A 107 -8.68 23.61 18.29
CA PRO A 107 -9.41 23.33 19.52
C PRO A 107 -8.59 23.75 20.76
N PRO A 108 -9.22 23.89 21.95
CA PRO A 108 -8.51 24.29 23.17
C PRO A 108 -7.33 23.37 23.55
N ASN A 109 -7.47 22.06 23.30
CA ASN A 109 -6.44 21.06 23.52
C ASN A 109 -6.10 20.38 22.18
N PRO A 110 -5.28 21.01 21.34
CA PRO A 110 -4.93 20.47 20.03
C PRO A 110 -3.94 19.30 20.15
N PRO A 111 -4.01 18.30 19.25
CA PRO A 111 -2.98 17.26 19.17
C PRO A 111 -1.62 17.89 18.86
N PHE A 112 -0.52 17.18 19.18
CA PHE A 112 0.85 17.67 18.99
C PHE A 112 1.09 18.23 17.57
N SER A 113 0.49 17.61 16.55
CA SER A 113 0.62 18.01 15.14
C SER A 113 -0.08 19.31 14.77
N ARG A 114 -0.98 19.84 15.62
CA ARG A 114 -1.69 21.12 15.44
C ARG A 114 -1.15 22.23 16.35
N GLN A 115 -0.19 21.93 17.21
CA GLN A 115 0.42 22.92 18.08
C GLN A 115 1.45 23.76 17.32
N MET A 116 1.61 25.02 17.71
CA MET A 116 2.77 25.81 17.31
C MET A 116 4.05 25.15 17.84
N PRO A 117 5.22 25.36 17.20
CA PRO A 117 6.50 24.85 17.70
C PRO A 117 6.67 25.06 19.20
N ASN A 118 6.91 23.96 19.92
CA ASN A 118 7.10 23.96 21.37
C ASN A 118 7.77 22.66 21.81
N PRO A 119 8.47 22.64 22.97
CA PRO A 119 9.22 21.47 23.42
C PRO A 119 8.38 20.19 23.59
N VAL A 120 7.11 20.31 24.01
CA VAL A 120 6.24 19.15 24.27
C VAL A 120 5.81 18.49 22.96
N ALA A 121 5.43 19.28 21.95
CA ALA A 121 5.13 18.73 20.63
C ALA A 121 6.38 18.20 19.93
N ASP A 122 7.51 18.91 20.10
CA ASP A 122 8.79 18.54 19.50
C ASP A 122 9.32 17.21 20.05
N GLU A 123 9.07 16.85 21.31
CA GLU A 123 9.41 15.52 21.85
C GLU A 123 8.73 14.38 21.07
N VAL A 124 7.47 14.56 20.67
CA VAL A 124 6.74 13.56 19.87
C VAL A 124 7.27 13.52 18.43
N TRP A 125 7.60 14.68 17.87
CA TRP A 125 8.23 14.75 16.55
C TRP A 125 9.62 14.13 16.55
N ASP A 126 10.43 14.35 17.58
CA ASP A 126 11.76 13.80 17.70
C ASP A 126 11.74 12.27 17.77
N GLU A 127 10.76 11.67 18.45
CA GLU A 127 10.57 10.21 18.45
C GLU A 127 10.21 9.65 17.05
N ILE A 128 9.50 10.43 16.23
CA ILE A 128 9.25 10.06 14.82
C ILE A 128 10.58 10.03 14.05
N LEU A 129 11.45 11.02 14.30
CA LEU A 129 12.74 11.19 13.60
C LEU A 129 13.80 10.16 13.97
N ILE A 130 13.61 9.38 15.03
CA ILE A 130 14.55 8.30 15.36
C ILE A 130 14.54 7.26 14.24
N ASP A 131 15.72 6.96 13.70
CA ASP A 131 15.95 5.93 12.67
C ASP A 131 15.74 4.52 13.23
N ARG A 132 14.47 4.15 13.41
CA ARG A 132 14.06 2.83 13.87
C ARG A 132 13.86 1.90 12.66
N PHE A 133 14.91 1.16 12.35
CA PHE A 133 14.89 0.10 11.35
C PHE A 133 14.47 -1.23 11.95
N ILE A 134 13.95 -2.12 11.11
CA ILE A 134 13.54 -3.48 11.47
C ILE A 134 14.38 -4.50 10.70
N PRO A 135 14.72 -5.65 11.31
CA PRO A 135 15.33 -6.74 10.59
C PRO A 135 14.31 -7.47 9.69
N VAL A 136 14.74 -7.78 8.47
CA VAL A 136 14.02 -8.60 7.49
C VAL A 136 14.97 -9.62 6.86
N THR A 137 14.41 -10.70 6.34
CA THR A 137 15.17 -11.79 5.70
C THR A 137 15.46 -11.49 4.23
N ARG A 138 16.42 -12.19 3.65
CA ARG A 138 16.71 -12.13 2.21
C ARG A 138 15.48 -12.46 1.36
N ALA A 139 14.68 -13.44 1.78
CA ALA A 139 13.46 -13.84 1.09
C ALA A 139 12.43 -12.70 1.07
N GLU A 140 12.32 -11.94 2.16
CA GLU A 140 11.43 -10.78 2.24
C GLU A 140 11.93 -9.63 1.37
N ILE A 141 13.25 -9.36 1.31
CA ILE A 141 13.85 -8.37 0.40
C ILE A 141 13.51 -8.70 -1.07
N ILE A 142 13.67 -9.96 -1.48
CA ILE A 142 13.33 -10.40 -2.83
C ILE A 142 11.84 -10.21 -3.11
N LYS A 143 10.98 -10.57 -2.14
CA LYS A 143 9.53 -10.47 -2.30
C LYS A 143 9.03 -9.01 -2.27
N LEU A 144 9.80 -8.09 -1.68
CA LEU A 144 9.63 -6.64 -1.81
C LEU A 144 10.03 -6.12 -3.21
N GLY A 145 10.61 -6.97 -4.06
CA GLY A 145 11.10 -6.60 -5.39
C GLY A 145 12.44 -5.85 -5.35
N LYS A 146 13.25 -6.07 -4.30
CA LYS A 146 14.55 -5.41 -4.13
C LYS A 146 15.70 -6.42 -4.31
N ASP A 147 16.86 -5.92 -4.75
CA ASP A 147 18.06 -6.73 -4.93
C ASP A 147 18.75 -6.99 -3.58
N PRO A 148 18.77 -8.23 -3.08
CA PRO A 148 19.43 -8.54 -1.82
C PRO A 148 20.95 -8.37 -1.85
N ASN A 149 21.60 -8.31 -3.02
CA ASN A 149 23.06 -8.18 -3.08
C ASN A 149 23.53 -6.75 -2.77
N THR A 150 22.68 -5.76 -3.02
CA THR A 150 22.97 -4.34 -2.74
C THR A 150 22.19 -3.80 -1.55
N ALA A 151 21.21 -4.55 -1.04
CA ALA A 151 20.55 -4.27 0.23
C ALA A 151 21.54 -4.39 1.39
N VAL A 152 21.39 -3.52 2.41
CA VAL A 152 22.28 -3.53 3.58
C VAL A 152 21.97 -4.75 4.45
N GLN A 153 22.92 -5.69 4.45
CA GLN A 153 22.93 -6.84 5.35
C GLN A 153 23.38 -6.40 6.75
N LEU A 154 22.71 -6.93 7.77
CA LEU A 154 23.08 -6.80 9.18
C LEU A 154 24.07 -7.93 9.49
N LEU A 155 25.37 -7.62 9.53
CA LEU A 155 26.42 -8.62 9.76
C LEU A 155 26.27 -9.27 11.14
N ASP A 156 26.43 -10.60 11.22
CA ASP A 156 26.22 -11.34 12.47
C ASP A 156 27.18 -10.89 13.59
N ASP A 157 28.43 -10.58 13.25
CA ASP A 157 29.43 -10.05 14.19
C ASP A 157 28.96 -8.75 14.89
N ASP A 158 28.14 -7.95 14.19
CA ASP A 158 27.65 -6.68 14.72
C ASP A 158 26.30 -6.79 15.43
N TRP A 159 25.46 -7.75 15.02
CA TRP A 159 24.03 -7.79 15.33
C TRP A 159 23.55 -9.08 16.00
N GLY A 160 24.25 -10.21 15.84
CA GLY A 160 23.87 -11.51 16.41
C GLY A 160 22.55 -12.08 15.86
N LEU A 161 22.20 -11.74 14.61
CA LEU A 161 20.94 -12.11 13.96
C LEU A 161 21.10 -13.22 12.91
N GLY A 162 22.31 -13.76 12.76
CA GLY A 162 22.70 -14.68 11.71
C GLY A 162 22.91 -14.02 10.35
N ASP A 163 23.27 -14.84 9.36
CA ASP A 163 23.61 -14.37 8.00
C ASP A 163 22.39 -13.99 7.14
N ASP A 164 21.16 -14.16 7.63
CA ASP A 164 19.91 -13.88 6.89
C ASP A 164 19.14 -12.69 7.46
N ALA A 165 19.85 -11.59 7.75
CA ALA A 165 19.29 -10.37 8.32
C ALA A 165 19.66 -9.14 7.48
N TYR A 166 18.67 -8.33 7.16
CA TYR A 166 18.77 -7.11 6.36
C TYR A 166 17.99 -5.98 7.03
N VAL A 167 18.42 -4.75 6.78
CA VAL A 167 17.77 -3.56 7.33
C VAL A 167 16.59 -3.12 6.45
N ALA A 168 15.46 -2.78 7.07
CA ALA A 168 14.33 -2.14 6.40
C ALA A 168 13.69 -1.06 7.26
N GLY A 169 13.06 -0.06 6.63
CA GLY A 169 12.29 0.99 7.29
C GLY A 169 10.79 0.85 7.02
N LEU A 170 9.97 1.36 7.92
CA LEU A 170 8.53 1.52 7.71
C LEU A 170 8.27 2.84 6.98
N ASP A 171 7.73 2.77 5.76
CA ASP A 171 7.49 3.95 4.91
C ASP A 171 6.64 5.04 5.58
N VAL A 172 5.63 4.67 6.38
CA VAL A 172 4.79 5.65 7.11
C VAL A 172 5.61 6.59 8.01
N PHE A 173 6.74 6.13 8.56
CA PHE A 173 7.61 6.98 9.39
C PHE A 173 8.52 7.87 8.54
N HIS A 174 8.91 7.43 7.34
CA HIS A 174 9.57 8.29 6.37
C HIS A 174 8.64 9.42 5.88
N LEU A 175 7.36 9.12 5.67
CA LEU A 175 6.36 10.13 5.33
C LEU A 175 6.11 11.10 6.49
N LEU A 176 6.10 10.62 7.74
CA LEU A 176 6.00 11.50 8.91
C LEU A 176 7.25 12.36 9.10
N HIS A 177 8.45 11.84 8.79
CA HIS A 177 9.68 12.62 8.69
C HIS A 177 9.54 13.74 7.65
N CYS A 178 8.99 13.44 6.47
CA CYS A 178 8.72 14.46 5.44
C CYS A 178 7.78 15.57 5.96
N VAL A 179 6.74 15.20 6.71
CA VAL A 179 5.83 16.17 7.34
C VAL A 179 6.58 17.06 8.34
N ASP A 180 7.40 16.48 9.21
CA ASP A 180 8.16 17.25 10.19
C ASP A 180 9.20 18.16 9.51
N PHE A 181 9.89 17.68 8.48
CA PHE A 181 10.85 18.46 7.72
C PHE A 181 10.20 19.71 7.07
N LEU A 182 9.00 19.55 6.48
CA LEU A 182 8.23 20.67 5.95
C LEU A 182 7.74 21.61 7.05
N ARG A 183 7.30 21.06 8.19
CA ARG A 183 6.88 21.84 9.37
C ARG A 183 8.02 22.70 9.90
N ARG A 184 9.21 22.13 10.14
CA ARG A 184 10.40 22.86 10.59
C ARG A 184 10.84 23.91 9.58
N THR A 185 10.76 23.61 8.29
CA THR A 185 11.00 24.58 7.21
C THR A 185 10.03 25.77 7.29
N ALA A 186 8.73 25.52 7.51
CA ALA A 186 7.72 26.56 7.66
C ALA A 186 7.94 27.42 8.92
N TYR A 187 8.47 26.83 9.99
CA TYR A 187 8.76 27.49 11.26
C TYR A 187 10.26 27.73 11.51
N ARG A 188 11.06 27.86 10.44
CA ARG A 188 12.53 27.98 10.51
C ARG A 188 13.06 29.02 11.52
N SER A 189 12.31 30.12 11.71
CA SER A 189 12.68 31.19 12.65
C SER A 189 12.65 30.73 14.11
N TYR A 190 11.79 29.76 14.43
CA TYR A 190 11.73 29.15 15.76
C TYR A 190 12.93 28.21 15.99
N TYR A 191 13.25 27.38 15.01
CA TYR A 191 14.29 26.36 15.11
C TYR A 191 15.72 26.90 14.96
N ASN A 192 15.88 28.22 14.74
CA ASN A 192 17.16 28.84 14.40
C ASN A 192 17.87 28.14 13.24
N GLU A 193 17.11 27.52 12.35
CA GLU A 193 17.62 26.87 11.15
C GLU A 193 17.94 27.98 10.14
N THR A 194 19.23 28.28 9.98
CA THR A 194 19.69 29.22 8.96
C THR A 194 19.21 28.73 7.60
N PRO A 195 18.54 29.57 6.80
CA PRO A 195 18.14 29.16 5.48
C PRO A 195 19.38 28.82 4.65
N PRO A 196 19.39 27.69 3.94
CA PRO A 196 20.25 27.51 2.80
C PRO A 196 19.83 28.42 1.61
N LEU A 197 19.25 29.59 1.85
CA LEU A 197 18.79 30.55 0.85
C LEU A 197 19.61 31.85 1.02
N ARG A 198 20.90 31.87 0.74
CA ARG A 198 21.48 32.62 -0.40
C ARG A 198 22.99 32.43 -0.34
N ALA A 199 23.63 32.02 -1.44
CA ALA A 199 24.97 32.50 -1.83
C ALA A 199 25.47 32.02 -3.21
N THR A 200 25.02 30.89 -3.79
CA THR A 200 25.85 30.29 -4.88
C THR A 200 25.13 29.63 -6.07
N GLY A 201 23.84 29.89 -6.34
CA GLY A 201 23.23 29.51 -7.62
C GLY A 201 23.15 28.00 -7.94
N LYS A 202 23.25 27.13 -6.93
CA LYS A 202 22.93 25.70 -7.02
C LYS A 202 21.75 25.43 -6.08
N PRO A 203 20.78 24.56 -6.43
CA PRO A 203 19.79 24.11 -5.46
C PRO A 203 20.56 23.49 -4.30
N ARG A 204 20.44 24.07 -3.10
CA ARG A 204 21.09 23.50 -1.92
C ARG A 204 20.35 22.20 -1.60
N ILE A 205 21.04 21.19 -1.06
CA ILE A 205 20.48 19.86 -0.71
C ILE A 205 19.08 19.93 -0.08
N ALA A 206 18.80 20.97 0.72
CA ALA A 206 17.49 21.25 1.28
C ALA A 206 16.36 21.43 0.25
N GLU A 207 16.57 22.13 -0.87
CA GLU A 207 15.54 22.31 -1.91
C GLU A 207 15.19 20.98 -2.59
N PHE A 208 16.20 20.15 -2.86
CA PHE A 208 15.97 18.79 -3.36
C PHE A 208 15.18 17.96 -2.35
N HIS A 209 15.52 18.06 -1.06
CA HIS A 209 14.81 17.35 -0.01
C HIS A 209 13.35 17.84 0.12
N ILE A 210 13.10 19.16 0.10
CA ILE A 210 11.73 19.70 0.11
C ILE A 210 10.93 19.14 -1.07
N ASN A 211 11.48 19.20 -2.28
CA ASN A 211 10.78 18.71 -3.47
C ASN A 211 10.52 17.20 -3.40
N HIS A 212 11.48 16.42 -2.91
CA HIS A 212 11.33 14.98 -2.66
C HIS A 212 10.23 14.69 -1.64
N CYS A 213 10.21 15.39 -0.50
CA CYS A 213 9.19 15.24 0.53
C CYS A 213 7.79 15.56 -0.01
N VAL A 214 7.65 16.67 -0.75
CA VAL A 214 6.37 17.07 -1.34
C VAL A 214 5.90 16.02 -2.36
N ASP A 215 6.81 15.56 -3.22
CA ASP A 215 6.49 14.57 -4.24
C ASP A 215 6.05 13.23 -3.63
N LEU A 216 6.78 12.70 -2.64
CA LEU A 216 6.39 11.47 -1.94
C LEU A 216 5.04 11.58 -1.23
N LEU A 217 4.77 12.69 -0.56
CA LEU A 217 3.47 12.91 0.09
C LEU A 217 2.34 12.95 -0.95
N VAL A 218 2.55 13.57 -2.11
CA VAL A 218 1.57 13.58 -3.21
C VAL A 218 1.35 12.18 -3.76
N GLN A 219 2.41 11.45 -4.06
CA GLN A 219 2.34 10.07 -4.56
C GLN A 219 1.58 9.17 -3.56
N GLN A 220 1.87 9.28 -2.26
CA GLN A 220 1.18 8.50 -1.25
C GLN A 220 -0.30 8.87 -1.13
N LEU A 221 -0.64 10.15 -1.14
CA LEU A 221 -2.04 10.60 -1.07
C LEU A 221 -2.83 10.11 -2.30
N GLN A 222 -2.23 10.15 -3.48
CA GLN A 222 -2.82 9.60 -4.71
C GLN A 222 -3.00 8.08 -4.63
N CYS A 223 -1.97 7.35 -4.18
CA CYS A 223 -2.02 5.90 -4.02
C CYS A 223 -3.06 5.46 -2.98
N SER A 224 -3.26 6.26 -1.92
CA SER A 224 -4.29 5.98 -0.90
C SER A 224 -5.72 6.06 -1.45
N GLY A 225 -5.94 6.74 -2.58
CA GLY A 225 -7.21 6.75 -3.30
C GLY A 225 -8.40 7.20 -2.45
N ASN A 226 -8.21 8.18 -1.57
CA ASN A 226 -9.26 8.57 -0.62
C ASN A 226 -10.45 9.25 -1.31
N VAL A 227 -11.56 8.51 -1.46
CA VAL A 227 -12.81 8.96 -2.11
C VAL A 227 -13.89 9.41 -1.12
N ASN A 228 -13.57 9.62 0.16
CA ASN A 228 -14.56 10.10 1.13
C ASN A 228 -14.94 11.55 0.84
N LEU A 229 -16.24 11.85 0.87
CA LEU A 229 -16.77 13.18 0.58
C LEU A 229 -16.79 14.05 1.83
N PHE A 230 -16.43 15.33 1.66
CA PHE A 230 -16.75 16.38 2.63
C PHE A 230 -17.99 17.15 2.15
N THR A 231 -18.67 17.83 3.07
CA THR A 231 -19.88 18.62 2.79
C THR A 231 -19.64 20.10 3.02
N MET A 232 -20.55 20.93 2.49
CA MET A 232 -20.57 22.37 2.71
C MET A 232 -21.78 22.73 3.57
N HIS A 233 -21.62 23.67 4.50
CA HIS A 233 -22.66 24.07 5.44
C HIS A 233 -22.76 25.59 5.54
N TRP A 234 -23.98 26.11 5.70
CA TRP A 234 -24.20 27.50 6.09
C TRP A 234 -23.92 27.65 7.59
N VAL A 235 -23.05 28.59 7.95
CA VAL A 235 -22.68 28.90 9.33
C VAL A 235 -23.04 30.35 9.58
N GLU A 236 -23.77 30.64 10.67
CA GLU A 236 -24.31 31.98 10.94
C GLU A 236 -23.23 33.08 10.95
N THR A 237 -22.01 32.75 11.38
CA THR A 237 -20.90 33.69 11.50
C THR A 237 -20.09 33.88 10.21
N GLU A 238 -20.40 33.12 9.15
CA GLU A 238 -19.60 33.08 7.93
C GLU A 238 -20.41 33.60 6.74
N HIS A 239 -19.78 34.38 5.87
CA HIS A 239 -20.45 34.97 4.71
C HIS A 239 -20.68 33.95 3.57
N PHE A 240 -19.85 32.92 3.49
CA PHE A 240 -19.90 31.87 2.47
C PHE A 240 -20.09 30.48 3.11
N PRO A 241 -20.61 29.48 2.36
CA PRO A 241 -20.68 28.11 2.85
C PRO A 241 -19.30 27.64 3.33
N SER A 242 -19.26 27.10 4.54
CA SER A 242 -18.04 26.57 5.14
C SER A 242 -17.92 25.06 4.90
N PRO A 243 -16.73 24.56 4.53
CA PRO A 243 -16.52 23.12 4.37
C PRO A 243 -16.43 22.42 5.73
N ASP A 244 -17.09 21.27 5.87
CA ASP A 244 -16.87 20.33 6.97
C ASP A 244 -15.92 19.22 6.53
N PHE A 245 -14.62 19.41 6.79
CA PHE A 245 -13.60 18.40 6.52
C PHE A 245 -13.60 17.23 7.53
N SER A 246 -14.52 17.23 8.50
CA SER A 246 -14.57 16.21 9.56
C SER A 246 -15.32 14.97 9.10
N ILE A 247 -14.62 14.09 8.39
CA ILE A 247 -15.22 12.91 7.77
C ILE A 247 -14.85 11.61 8.48
N HIS A 248 -15.71 10.60 8.39
CA HIS A 248 -15.40 9.26 8.86
C HIS A 248 -14.53 8.54 7.83
N ARG A 249 -13.46 7.90 8.28
CA ARG A 249 -12.54 7.12 7.44
C ARG A 249 -12.26 5.77 8.08
N GLN A 250 -12.20 4.72 7.27
CA GLN A 250 -11.63 3.46 7.73
C GLN A 250 -10.11 3.62 7.81
N CYS A 251 -9.56 3.49 9.01
CA CYS A 251 -8.13 3.69 9.26
C CYS A 251 -7.51 2.42 9.84
N PRO A 252 -6.27 2.07 9.47
CA PRO A 252 -5.50 1.09 10.24
C PRO A 252 -5.29 1.60 11.66
N ASP A 253 -5.08 0.68 12.59
CA ASP A 253 -4.65 1.04 13.93
C ASP A 253 -3.18 1.49 13.93
N PHE A 254 -2.98 2.79 13.70
CA PHE A 254 -1.65 3.40 13.71
C PHE A 254 -0.94 3.26 15.06
N GLN A 255 -1.68 3.19 16.19
CA GLN A 255 -1.05 2.99 17.49
C GLN A 255 -0.42 1.60 17.59
N ALA A 256 -1.12 0.57 17.08
CA ALA A 256 -0.56 -0.78 17.01
C ALA A 256 0.71 -0.83 16.14
N VAL A 257 0.75 -0.08 15.02
CA VAL A 257 1.96 0.05 14.17
C VAL A 257 3.10 0.74 14.93
N TRP A 258 2.79 1.81 15.65
CA TRP A 258 3.74 2.54 16.47
C TRP A 258 4.37 1.67 17.55
N ASP A 259 3.54 1.04 18.38
CA ASP A 259 3.99 0.19 19.48
C ASP A 259 4.77 -1.02 18.98
N TRP A 260 4.32 -1.61 17.86
CA TRP A 260 5.05 -2.70 17.21
C TRP A 260 6.42 -2.25 16.73
N ARG A 261 6.54 -1.06 16.09
CA ARG A 261 7.85 -0.50 15.67
C ARG A 261 8.78 -0.34 16.85
N LEU A 262 8.32 0.24 17.96
CA LEU A 262 9.14 0.44 19.16
C LEU A 262 9.71 -0.88 19.70
N LYS A 263 8.91 -1.95 19.68
CA LYS A 263 9.31 -3.25 20.20
C LYS A 263 10.23 -4.06 19.28
N ASN A 264 10.13 -3.87 17.96
CA ASN A 264 10.76 -4.74 16.97
C ASN A 264 11.90 -4.06 16.18
N THR A 265 12.29 -2.86 16.59
CA THR A 265 13.37 -2.11 15.95
C THR A 265 14.74 -2.55 16.45
N LEU A 266 15.75 -2.41 15.58
CA LEU A 266 17.16 -2.43 15.96
C LEU A 266 17.45 -1.31 16.97
N ASP A 267 18.37 -1.53 17.90
CA ASP A 267 18.80 -0.48 18.84
C ASP A 267 19.36 0.74 18.07
N PRO A 268 18.70 1.91 18.14
CA PRO A 268 19.16 3.10 17.42
C PRO A 268 20.57 3.55 17.81
N HIS A 269 21.00 3.30 19.06
CA HIS A 269 22.36 3.61 19.50
C HIS A 269 23.38 2.72 18.79
N ARG A 270 23.08 1.42 18.68
CA ARG A 270 23.92 0.46 17.94
C ARG A 270 23.94 0.77 16.45
N VAL A 271 22.80 1.14 15.85
CA VAL A 271 22.75 1.59 14.44
C VAL A 271 23.73 2.74 14.21
N LYS A 272 23.71 3.74 15.10
CA LYS A 272 24.62 4.89 15.02
C LYS A 272 26.09 4.51 15.25
N GLU A 273 26.36 3.57 16.14
CA GLU A 273 27.72 3.07 16.38
C GLU A 273 28.30 2.38 15.14
N VAL A 274 27.54 1.47 14.54
CA VAL A 274 27.97 0.66 13.39
C VAL A 274 28.04 1.49 12.11
N TYR A 275 27.00 2.26 11.81
CA TYR A 275 26.85 2.94 10.51
C TYR A 275 27.15 4.45 10.55
N GLY A 276 27.24 5.06 11.74
CA GLY A 276 27.36 6.52 11.88
C GLY A 276 28.70 7.09 11.41
N SER A 277 29.73 6.26 11.25
CA SER A 277 31.00 6.67 10.64
C SER A 277 30.90 6.88 9.12
N GLY A 278 29.88 6.29 8.47
CA GLY A 278 29.75 6.24 7.02
C GLY A 278 30.77 5.32 6.31
N VAL A 279 31.62 4.61 7.07
CA VAL A 279 32.56 3.64 6.52
C VAL A 279 31.82 2.36 6.16
N LYS A 280 31.98 1.91 4.93
CA LYS A 280 31.35 0.69 4.42
C LYS A 280 32.19 -0.53 4.79
N PRO A 281 31.59 -1.68 5.15
CA PRO A 281 32.32 -2.94 5.26
C PRO A 281 33.05 -3.31 3.96
N GLU A 282 34.17 -4.01 4.06
CA GLU A 282 34.94 -4.45 2.90
C GLU A 282 34.18 -5.50 2.07
N GLY A 283 34.39 -5.49 0.75
CA GLY A 283 33.85 -6.52 -0.15
C GLY A 283 32.36 -6.45 -0.43
N ILE A 284 31.62 -5.47 0.10
CA ILE A 284 30.18 -5.34 -0.16
C ILE A 284 29.91 -4.89 -1.61
N GLN A 285 28.89 -5.49 -2.22
CA GLN A 285 28.39 -5.05 -3.51
C GLN A 285 27.55 -3.77 -3.34
N GLN A 286 27.71 -2.83 -4.27
CA GLN A 286 27.07 -1.52 -4.21
C GLN A 286 26.27 -1.26 -5.48
N ALA A 287 25.12 -0.61 -5.34
CA ALA A 287 24.44 -0.04 -6.48
C ALA A 287 25.34 1.05 -7.11
N PRO A 288 25.39 1.17 -8.45
CA PRO A 288 26.31 2.09 -9.12
C PRO A 288 25.98 3.57 -8.84
N ASN A 289 24.72 3.90 -8.53
CA ASN A 289 24.25 5.22 -8.13
C ASN A 289 22.81 5.13 -7.57
N LEU A 290 22.27 6.24 -7.07
CA LEU A 290 20.92 6.30 -6.50
C LEU A 290 19.82 5.95 -7.51
N PHE A 291 19.95 6.33 -8.78
CA PHE A 291 18.95 6.02 -9.81
C PHE A 291 18.87 4.53 -10.15
N ALA A 292 19.92 3.76 -9.84
CA ALA A 292 19.89 2.31 -9.98
C ALA A 292 19.08 1.61 -8.88
N LEU A 293 18.62 2.33 -7.84
CA LEU A 293 17.73 1.81 -6.81
C LEU A 293 16.24 1.99 -7.14
N ASP A 294 15.95 2.84 -8.14
CA ASP A 294 14.59 3.19 -8.59
C ASP A 294 13.97 2.13 -9.53
N TYR A 295 14.75 1.14 -9.97
CA TYR A 295 14.36 0.11 -10.96
C TYR A 295 14.72 -1.31 -10.55
#